data_AF-A0A2H9RNI9-F1
#
_entry.id   AF-A0A2H9RNI9-F1
#
_cell.length_a   1.000
_cell.length_b   1.000
_cell.length_c   1.000
_cell.angle_alpha   90.00
_cell.angle_beta   90.00
_cell.angle_gamma   90.00
#
_symmetry.space_group_name_H-M   'P 1'
#
loop_
_entity.id
_entity.type
_entity.pdbx_description
1 polymer ?
#
loop_
_entity_poly.entity_id
_entity_poly.type
_entity_poly.pdbx_seq_one_letter_code
_entity_poly.pdbx_strand_id
1 'polypeptide(L)' 'MSNKIKCSHILVAKQSEALTILEKIKSGEKFGKLAKEFSTDTGSGKKEGNLGYFTKGMMVKP' A
#
# COMPACT_ATOMS: atom_id res chain seq x y z
N MET A 1 -22.75 12.65 -0.99
CA MET A 1 -22.41 11.31 -0.50
C MET A 1 -20.92 11.23 -0.20
N SER A 2 -20.53 10.92 1.05
CA SER A 2 -19.12 10.73 1.41
C SER A 2 -18.60 9.44 0.80
N ASN A 3 -18.06 9.50 -0.42
CA ASN A 3 -17.38 8.39 -1.10
C ASN A 3 -16.06 8.09 -0.38
N LYS A 4 -16.18 7.45 0.78
CA LYS A 4 -15.08 6.92 1.57
C LYS A 4 -14.66 5.59 0.95
N ILE A 5 -13.49 5.56 0.32
CA ILE A 5 -12.95 4.36 -0.31
C ILE A 5 -11.97 3.74 0.67
N LYS A 6 -12.06 2.42 0.84
CA LYS A 6 -11.06 1.64 1.56
C LYS A 6 -10.08 1.07 0.55
N CYS A 7 -8.81 1.39 0.69
CA CYS A 7 -7.74 0.80 -0.11
C CYS A 7 -6.49 0.63 0.74
N SER A 8 -5.61 -0.20 0.22
CA SER A 8 -4.29 -0.42 0.76
C SER A 8 -3.26 -0.05 -0.29
N HIS A 9 -2.17 0.56 0.12
CA HIS A 9 -1.04 0.87 -0.76
C HIS A 9 0.28 0.39 -0.15
N ILE A 10 1.27 0.23 -1.01
CA ILE A 10 2.65 -0.04 -0.62
C ILE A 10 3.47 1.03 -1.31
N LEU A 11 4.10 1.89 -0.52
CA LEU A 11 4.95 2.96 -1.03
C LEU A 11 6.38 2.47 -1.07
N VAL A 12 6.97 2.38 -2.25
CA VAL A 12 8.35 1.95 -2.45
C VAL A 12 9.14 3.03 -3.16
N ALA A 13 10.45 3.07 -2.93
CA ALA A 13 11.32 4.06 -3.56
C ALA A 13 11.62 3.75 -5.03
N LYS A 14 11.60 2.47 -5.41
CA LYS A 14 11.95 2.02 -6.76
C LYS A 14 10.84 1.20 -7.41
N GLN A 15 10.66 1.40 -8.71
CA GLN A 15 9.73 0.60 -9.52
C GLN A 15 10.11 -0.89 -9.52
N SER A 16 11.41 -1.23 -9.47
CA SER A 16 11.87 -2.62 -9.39
C SER A 16 11.32 -3.33 -8.15
N GLU A 17 11.29 -2.65 -7.00
CA GLU A 17 10.73 -3.22 -5.77
C GLU A 17 9.22 -3.41 -5.89
N ALA A 18 8.50 -2.45 -6.50
CA ALA A 18 7.06 -2.59 -6.76
C ALA A 18 6.76 -3.83 -7.62
N LEU A 19 7.58 -4.07 -8.65
CA LEU A 19 7.44 -5.24 -9.53
C LEU A 19 7.69 -6.54 -8.76
N THR A 20 8.77 -6.62 -7.97
CA THR A 20 9.05 -7.81 -7.14
C THR A 20 7.93 -8.10 -6.14
N ILE A 21 7.37 -7.06 -5.52
CA ILE A 21 6.23 -7.18 -4.61
C ILE A 21 4.98 -7.65 -5.36
N LEU A 22 4.73 -7.13 -6.56
CA LEU A 22 3.61 -7.54 -7.40
C LEU A 22 3.72 -9.01 -7.81
N GLU A 23 4.92 -9.49 -8.13
CA GLU A 23 5.18 -10.91 -8.38
C GLU A 23 4.94 -11.78 -7.15
N LYS A 24 5.42 -11.34 -5.98
CA LYS A 24 5.19 -12.03 -4.69
C LYS A 24 3.71 -12.12 -4.35
N ILE A 25 2.96 -11.03 -4.53
CA ILE A 25 1.50 -10.99 -4.35
C ILE A 25 0.83 -11.98 -5.31
N LYS A 26 1.22 -12.01 -6.59
CA LYS A 26 0.72 -12.98 -7.57
C LYS A 26 1.06 -14.42 -7.20
N SER A 27 2.20 -14.64 -6.57
CA SER A 27 2.63 -15.94 -6.08
C SER A 27 1.86 -16.42 -4.82
N GLY A 28 0.97 -15.58 -4.27
CA GLY A 28 0.14 -15.90 -3.11
C GLY A 28 0.66 -15.34 -1.79
N GLU A 29 1.69 -14.49 -1.79
CA GLU A 29 2.09 -13.78 -0.57
C GLU A 29 1.01 -12.79 -0.11
N LYS A 30 0.88 -12.64 1.21
CA LYS A 30 -0.05 -11.67 1.80
C LYS A 30 0.45 -10.26 1.57
N PHE A 31 -0.40 -9.44 0.92
CA PHE A 31 -0.16 -8.00 0.72
C PHE A 31 0.26 -7.30 2.01
N GLY A 32 -0.38 -7.63 3.14
CA GLY A 32 -0.07 -7.02 4.42
C GLY A 32 1.34 -7.26 4.94
N LYS A 33 1.89 -8.45 4.67
CA LYS A 33 3.26 -8.81 5.06
C LYS A 33 4.27 -8.04 4.21
N LEU A 34 4.02 -7.98 2.90
CA LEU A 34 4.84 -7.22 1.95
C LEU A 34 4.76 -5.71 2.21
N ALA A 35 3.57 -5.19 2.55
CA ALA A 35 3.42 -3.81 2.95
C ALA A 35 4.21 -3.50 4.23
N LYS A 36 4.32 -4.44 5.16
CA LYS A 36 5.07 -4.23 6.41
C LYS A 36 6.58 -4.33 6.21
N GLU A 37 7.04 -5.19 5.31
CA GLU A 37 8.46 -5.38 4.98
C GLU A 37 9.00 -4.33 4.00
N PHE A 38 8.23 -3.99 2.96
CA PHE A 38 8.71 -3.17 1.84
C PHE A 38 8.11 -1.76 1.80
N SER A 39 6.96 -1.50 2.46
CA SER A 39 6.41 -0.14 2.42
C SER A 39 7.29 0.81 3.24
N THR A 40 7.83 1.81 2.57
CA THR A 40 8.52 2.94 3.19
C THR A 40 7.56 3.87 3.93
N ASP A 41 6.26 3.81 3.63
CA ASP A 41 5.23 4.50 4.41
C ASP A 41 5.01 3.78 5.74
N THR A 42 5.64 4.27 6.81
CA THR A 42 5.58 3.66 8.15
C THR A 42 4.19 3.70 8.78
N GLY A 43 3.35 4.67 8.38
CA GLY A 43 1.98 4.82 8.85
C GLY A 43 1.06 3.71 8.34
N SER A 44 1.05 3.48 7.03
CA SER A 44 0.26 2.43 6.38
C SER A 44 0.93 1.07 6.50
N GLY A 45 2.26 0.99 6.43
CA GLY A 45 3.03 -0.24 6.54
C GLY A 45 2.80 -0.98 7.86
N LYS A 46 2.68 -0.26 8.99
CA LYS A 46 2.29 -0.85 10.28
C LYS A 46 0.88 -1.47 10.26
N LYS A 47 0.00 -0.94 9.42
CA LYS A 47 -1.37 -1.42 9.22
C LYS A 47 -1.48 -2.32 8.00
N GLU A 48 -0.42 -3.04 7.63
CA GLU A 48 -0.48 -3.97 6.49
C GLU A 48 -0.80 -3.25 5.15
N GLY A 49 -0.33 -2.01 5.01
CA GLY A 49 -0.61 -1.14 3.87
C GLY A 49 -1.97 -0.47 3.91
N ASN A 50 -2.78 -0.71 4.94
CA ASN A 50 -4.16 -0.22 5.01
C ASN A 50 -4.21 1.27 5.33
N LEU A 51 -4.66 2.08 4.37
CA LEU A 51 -4.89 3.51 4.54
C LEU A 51 -6.22 3.82 5.25
N GLY A 52 -7.06 2.80 5.49
CA GLY A 52 -8.40 2.99 6.02
C GLY A 52 -9.32 3.64 4.99
N TYR A 53 -10.29 4.40 5.47
CA TYR A 53 -11.24 5.12 4.64
C TYR A 53 -10.66 6.48 4.25
N PHE A 54 -10.33 6.64 2.96
CA PHE A 54 -9.88 7.92 2.42
C PHE A 54 -10.93 8.53 1.51
N THR A 55 -10.91 9.86 1.44
CA THR A 55 -11.73 10.66 0.52
C THR A 55 -10.85 11.23 -0.59
N LYS A 56 -11.45 11.52 -1.75
CA LYS A 56 -10.77 12.10 -2.91
C LYS A 56 -10.12 13.43 -2.48
N GLY A 57 -8.78 13.50 -2.49
CA GLY A 57 -7.99 14.66 -2.05
C GLY A 57 -7.13 14.47 -0.80
N MET A 58 -7.24 13.34 -0.09
CA MET A 58 -6.37 13.00 1.06
C MET A 58 -5.09 12.26 0.70
N MET A 59 -4.85 11.93 -0.58
CA MET A 59 -3.57 11.34 -0.98
C MET A 59 -2.52 12.44 -1.10
N VAL A 60 -1.32 12.15 -0.60
CA VAL A 60 -0.14 12.97 -0.85
C VAL A 60 0.05 13.15 -2.35
N LYS A 61 0.36 14.39 -2.77
CA LYS A 61 0.64 14.70 -4.17
C LYS A 61 1.84 13.86 -4.64
N PRO A 62 1.81 13.36 -5.88
CA PRO A 62 2.87 12.52 -6.45
C PRO A 62 4.24 13.22 -6.44
#